data_AF-A0A7L4KN10-F1
#
_entry.id   AF-A0A7L4KN10-F1
#
_cell.length_a   1.000
_cell.length_b   1.000
_cell.length_c   1.000
_cell.angle_alpha   90.00
_cell.angle_beta   90.00
_cell.angle_gamma   90.00
#
_symmetry.space_group_name_H-M   'P 1'
#
loop_
_entity.id
_entity.type
_entity.pdbx_description
1 polymer ?
#
loop_
_entity_poly.entity_id
_entity_poly.type
_entity_poly.pdbx_seq_one_letter_code
_entity_poly.pdbx_strand_id
1 'polypeptide(L)' 'MTRGWHRRRRAGAVTLPGVRRATREFSQDGECSECHPECERIEGGATCNGSGADTCTRCAHYRDGPHCV' A
#
# COMPACT_ATOMS: atom_id res chain seq x y z
N MET A 1 -54.68 -8.96 -8.24
CA MET A 1 -53.33 -8.55 -8.72
C MET A 1 -53.04 -7.22 -8.03
N THR A 2 -51.95 -6.91 -7.32
CA THR A 2 -50.52 -7.24 -7.45
C THR A 2 -49.83 -7.15 -6.07
N ARG A 3 -48.79 -7.96 -5.90
CA ARG A 3 -47.96 -8.04 -4.70
C ARG A 3 -46.98 -6.85 -4.72
N GLY A 4 -47.07 -5.94 -3.76
CA GLY A 4 -46.14 -4.81 -3.61
C GLY A 4 -45.10 -5.07 -2.52
N TRP A 5 -44.21 -6.05 -2.73
CA TRP A 5 -43.08 -6.30 -1.82
C TRP A 5 -42.06 -5.16 -1.94
N HIS A 6 -42.22 -4.12 -1.11
CA HIS A 6 -41.20 -3.08 -0.96
C HIS A 6 -40.03 -3.61 -0.12
N ARG A 7 -39.18 -4.43 -0.74
CA ARG A 7 -37.81 -4.68 -0.28
C ARG A 7 -37.00 -3.40 -0.47
N ARG A 8 -36.99 -2.50 0.51
CA ARG A 8 -35.96 -1.45 0.56
C ARG A 8 -34.72 -2.01 1.25
N ARG A 9 -33.84 -2.50 0.37
CA ARG A 9 -32.38 -2.52 0.40
C ARG A 9 -31.74 -2.47 1.79
N ARG A 10 -31.13 -3.59 2.18
CA ARG A 10 -30.09 -3.66 3.21
C ARG A 10 -29.09 -2.53 2.94
N ALA A 11 -28.86 -1.67 3.91
CA ALA A 11 -27.68 -0.81 3.94
C ALA A 11 -26.48 -1.75 3.93
N GLY A 12 -25.87 -1.93 2.74
CA GLY A 12 -24.58 -2.59 2.63
C GLY A 12 -23.61 -1.77 3.46
N ALA A 13 -22.92 -2.42 4.39
CA ALA A 13 -21.73 -1.87 4.98
C ALA A 13 -20.89 -1.27 3.85
N VAL A 14 -20.58 0.03 3.94
CA VAL A 14 -19.58 0.63 3.08
C VAL A 14 -18.27 0.00 3.50
N THR A 15 -17.94 -1.16 2.91
CA THR A 15 -16.57 -1.64 2.87
C THR A 15 -15.81 -0.54 2.14
N LEU A 16 -15.10 0.30 2.87
CA LEU A 16 -14.16 1.26 2.29
C LEU A 16 -13.15 0.43 1.49
N PRO A 17 -13.20 0.44 0.14
CA PRO A 17 -12.23 -0.31 -0.64
C PRO A 17 -10.95 0.49 -0.59
N GLY A 18 -9.96 -0.01 0.15
CA GLY A 18 -8.60 0.49 0.04
C GLY A 18 -8.25 1.60 1.03
N VAL A 19 -8.18 1.26 2.32
CA VAL A 19 -6.91 1.56 2.99
C VAL A 19 -5.86 0.68 2.31
N ARG A 20 -5.43 1.09 1.11
CA ARG A 20 -4.09 0.73 0.63
C ARG A 20 -3.22 1.35 1.71
N ARG A 21 -2.79 0.56 2.73
CA ARG A 21 -1.70 0.96 3.62
C ARG A 21 -0.68 1.56 2.67
N ALA A 22 -0.39 2.86 2.75
CA ALA A 22 0.33 3.61 1.74
C ALA A 22 1.50 2.75 1.22
N THR A 23 1.24 2.06 0.10
CA THR A 23 2.17 1.08 -0.43
C THR A 23 3.28 1.94 -0.95
N ARG A 24 4.47 1.71 -0.43
CA ARG A 24 5.61 2.55 -0.75
C ARG A 24 5.94 2.28 -2.20
N GLU A 25 5.79 3.28 -3.04
CA GLU A 25 5.98 3.15 -4.48
C GLU A 25 7.16 4.03 -4.91
N PHE A 26 7.94 3.54 -5.86
CA PHE A 26 8.99 4.28 -6.53
C PHE A 26 8.76 4.21 -8.04
N SER A 27 9.19 5.26 -8.74
CA SER A 27 9.09 5.29 -10.20
C SER A 27 10.36 4.72 -10.82
N GLN A 28 10.22 3.65 -11.58
CA GLN A 28 11.29 3.06 -12.39
C GLN A 28 10.81 3.06 -13.84
N ASP A 29 11.54 3.77 -14.70
CA ASP A 29 11.24 3.87 -16.14
C ASP A 29 9.83 4.37 -16.49
N GLY A 30 9.25 5.21 -15.62
CA GLY A 30 7.90 5.75 -15.80
C GLY A 30 6.78 4.84 -15.28
N GLU A 31 7.12 3.67 -14.73
CA GLU A 31 6.18 2.78 -14.05
C GLU A 31 6.32 2.88 -12.53
N CYS A 32 5.20 2.75 -11.82
CA CYS A 32 5.19 2.73 -10.36
C CYS A 32 5.39 1.29 -9.88
N SER A 33 6.51 1.05 -9.20
CA SER A 33 6.86 -0.23 -8.60
C SER A 33 6.77 -0.16 -7.07
N GLU A 34 6.40 -1.26 -6.42
CA GLU A 34 6.33 -1.34 -4.96
C GLU A 34 7.72 -1.56 -4.33
N CYS A 35 7.99 -0.85 -3.25
CA CYS A 35 9.19 -1.00 -2.41
C CYS A 35 9.11 -2.26 -1.54
N HIS A 36 10.27 -2.70 -1.06
CA HIS A 36 10.31 -3.75 -0.03
C HIS A 36 9.50 -3.37 1.22
N PRO A 37 8.75 -4.29 1.84
CA PRO A 37 7.93 -4.01 3.03
C PRO A 37 8.73 -3.47 4.22
N GLU A 38 10.01 -3.84 4.29
CA GLU A 38 10.94 -3.39 5.34
C GLU A 38 11.45 -1.94 5.15
N CYS A 39 11.12 -1.27 4.04
CA CYS A 39 11.50 0.13 3.86
C CYS A 39 10.61 1.05 4.72
N GLU A 40 11.19 2.08 5.36
CA GLU A 40 10.49 3.08 6.19
C GLU A 40 9.69 4.08 5.32
N ARG A 41 8.65 4.72 5.87
CA ARG A 41 7.76 5.63 5.11
C ARG A 41 8.34 7.01 5.30
N ILE A 42 8.70 7.63 4.19
CA ILE A 42 9.29 8.96 4.18
C ILE A 42 8.24 9.88 3.61
N GLU A 43 7.83 10.87 4.39
CA GLU A 43 6.92 11.91 3.94
C GLU A 43 7.74 12.93 3.12
N GLY A 44 7.29 13.22 1.90
CA GLY A 44 7.93 14.22 1.03
C GLY A 44 9.18 13.74 0.27
N GLY A 45 9.43 12.44 0.16
CA GLY A 45 10.56 11.89 -0.58
C GLY A 45 10.39 10.43 -1.02
N ALA A 46 11.35 9.91 -1.77
CA ALA A 46 11.38 8.52 -2.18
C ALA A 46 11.76 7.62 -0.99
N THR A 47 11.04 6.51 -0.82
CA THR A 47 11.25 5.53 0.25
C THR A 47 12.25 4.43 -0.11
N CYS A 48 12.34 4.12 -1.40
CA CYS A 48 13.26 3.15 -1.96
C CYS A 48 13.61 3.60 -3.39
N ASN A 49 14.71 3.07 -3.91
CA ASN A 49 15.12 3.24 -5.31
C ASN A 49 15.06 1.91 -6.09
N GLY A 50 14.38 0.92 -5.52
CA GLY A 50 14.31 -0.45 -6.01
C GLY A 50 13.34 -1.27 -5.17
N SER A 51 13.00 -2.46 -5.65
CA SER A 51 12.11 -3.40 -4.94
C SER A 51 12.84 -4.22 -3.87
N GLY A 52 14.18 -4.18 -3.83
CA GLY A 52 15.01 -4.96 -2.91
C GLY A 52 15.12 -4.35 -1.52
N ALA A 53 15.29 -5.20 -0.50
CA ALA A 53 15.51 -4.80 0.90
C ALA A 53 16.79 -3.99 1.13
N ASP A 54 17.73 -4.05 0.18
CA ASP A 54 18.98 -3.29 0.16
C ASP A 54 18.86 -1.90 -0.50
N THR A 55 17.74 -1.66 -1.18
CA THR A 55 17.50 -0.42 -1.93
C THR A 55 16.61 0.57 -1.17
N CYS A 56 16.31 0.27 0.10
CA CYS A 56 15.58 1.17 0.98
C CYS A 56 16.44 2.38 1.36
N THR A 57 15.85 3.57 1.34
CA THR A 57 16.53 4.79 1.84
C THR A 57 16.68 4.74 3.37
N ARG A 58 15.68 4.17 4.07
CA ARG A 58 15.70 3.87 5.50
C ARG A 58 14.97 2.56 5.77
N CYS A 59 15.43 1.79 6.75
CA CYS A 59 14.75 0.57 7.22
C CYS A 59 13.67 0.92 8.25
N ALA A 60 12.51 0.28 8.16
CA ALA A 60 11.40 0.45 9.11
C ALA A 60 11.67 -0.23 10.46
N HIS A 61 12.40 -1.34 10.45
CA HIS A 61 12.64 -2.20 11.61
C HIS A 61 14.13 -2.29 11.94
N TYR A 62 14.84 -3.27 11.38
CA TYR A 62 16.24 -3.51 11.64
C TYR A 62 17.05 -3.54 10.32
N ARG A 63 18.37 -3.45 10.45
CA ARG A 63 19.30 -3.54 9.32
C ARG A 63 20.32 -4.61 9.65
N ASP A 64 20.37 -5.64 8.83
CA ASP A 64 21.40 -6.68 8.87
C ASP A 64 22.32 -6.50 7.65
N GLY A 65 23.47 -5.87 7.89
CA GLY A 65 24.38 -5.49 6.82
C GLY A 65 23.72 -4.54 5.80
N PRO A 66 23.71 -4.87 4.49
CA PRO A 66 23.05 -4.05 3.49
C PRO A 66 21.53 -4.24 3.41
N HIS A 67 20.97 -5.28 4.05
CA HIS A 67 19.54 -5.62 3.92
C HIS A 67 18.72 -5.13 5.10
N CYS A 68 17.55 -4.54 4.83
CA CYS A 68 16.54 -4.25 5.85
C CYS A 68 15.73 -5.52 6.18
N VAL A 69 15.52 -5.77 7.48
CA VAL A 69 14.83 -6.95 8.03
C VAL A 69 13.93 -6.62 9.21
#